data_AF-A0A2G4HD09-F1
#
_entry.id   AF-A0A2G4HD09-F1
#
_cell.length_a   1.000
_cell.length_b   1.000
_cell.length_c   1.000
_cell.angle_alpha   90.00
_cell.angle_beta   90.00
_cell.angle_gamma   90.00
#
_symmetry.space_group_name_H-M   'P 1'
#
loop_
_entity.id
_entity.type
_entity.pdbx_description
1 polymer ?
#
loop_
_entity_poly.entity_id
_entity_poly.type
_entity_poly.pdbx_seq_one_letter_code
_entity_poly.pdbx_strand_id
1 'polypeptide(L)'
;MNSRGDTFRFFWGETEEVASIVRKKTNYFIQYKWDHDDSANRFSFEFRIDVDDLTGDGLLTVTDYIEHDEESEMRSLWQSQIMTLLRAIGS
;
A
#
# COMPACT_ATOMS: atom_id res chain seq x y z
N MET A 1 -17.40 11.19 13.41
CA MET A 1 -16.92 9.90 13.94
C MET A 1 -15.41 9.93 13.77
N ASN A 2 -14.66 10.00 14.88
CA ASN A 2 -13.22 10.20 14.88
C ASN A 2 -12.59 8.91 15.41
N SER A 3 -12.13 8.03 14.52
CA SER A 3 -11.57 6.72 14.86
C SER A 3 -10.06 6.82 14.99
N ARG A 4 -9.58 6.88 16.24
CA ARG A 4 -8.14 6.88 16.60
C ARG A 4 -7.41 5.55 16.31
N GLY A 5 -8.02 4.62 15.58
CA GLY A 5 -7.50 3.29 15.28
C GLY A 5 -7.16 3.06 13.80
N ASP A 6 -7.27 4.10 12.98
CA ASP A 6 -7.08 4.02 11.53
C ASP A 6 -5.71 4.56 11.10
N THR A 7 -4.83 4.94 12.03
CA THR A 7 -3.47 5.44 11.72
C THR A 7 -2.42 4.35 11.89
N PHE A 8 -1.53 4.22 10.91
CA PHE A 8 -0.45 3.25 10.83
C PHE A 8 0.89 3.98 10.71
N ARG A 9 1.93 3.36 11.27
CA ARG A 9 3.32 3.79 11.11
C ARG A 9 4.06 2.77 10.27
N PHE A 10 4.63 3.23 9.17
CA PHE A 10 5.41 2.45 8.21
C PHE A 10 6.89 2.71 8.48
N PHE A 11 7.67 1.64 8.47
CA PHE A 11 9.10 1.69 8.73
C PHE A 11 9.85 1.16 7.49
N TRP A 12 10.57 2.04 6.81
CA TRP A 12 11.35 1.73 5.61
C TRP A 12 12.84 1.88 5.93
N GLY A 13 13.42 0.83 6.52
CA GLY A 13 14.80 0.91 7.03
C GLY A 13 14.90 1.88 8.21
N GLU A 14 15.53 3.03 7.99
CA GLU A 14 15.67 4.11 8.99
C GLU A 14 14.57 5.18 8.88
N THR A 15 13.76 5.15 7.83
CA THR A 15 12.69 6.12 7.60
C THR A 15 11.39 5.65 8.27
N GLU A 16 10.68 6.58 8.91
CA GLU A 16 9.35 6.37 9.49
C GLU A 16 8.34 7.28 8.79
N GLU A 17 7.23 6.71 8.35
CA GLU A 17 6.11 7.44 7.74
C GLU A 17 4.79 7.10 8.43
N VAL A 18 3.90 8.08 8.53
CA VAL A 18 2.60 7.92 9.19
C VAL A 18 1.50 8.08 8.15
N ALA A 19 0.54 7.15 8.13
CA ALA A 19 -0.59 7.19 7.23
C ALA A 19 -1.89 6.84 7.95
N SER A 20 -3.00 7.41 7.49
CA SER A 20 -4.34 7.04 7.93
C SER A 20 -5.08 6.21 6.87
N ILE A 21 -5.91 5.25 7.30
CA ILE A 21 -6.78 4.49 6.42
C ILE A 21 -7.88 5.42 5.90
N VAL A 22 -7.96 5.54 4.57
CA VAL A 22 -9.03 6.26 3.88
C VAL A 22 -10.25 5.34 3.72
N ARG A 23 -10.01 4.11 3.27
CA ARG A 23 -11.06 3.13 2.99
C ARG A 23 -10.47 1.73 2.97
N LYS A 24 -11.26 0.75 3.38
CA LYS A 24 -10.92 -0.66 3.20
C LYS A 24 -12.15 -1.50 2.90
N LYS A 25 -11.93 -2.59 2.18
CA LYS A 25 -12.88 -3.70 2.04
C LYS A 25 -12.09 -4.99 2.21
N THR A 26 -12.42 -5.74 3.26
CA THR A 26 -11.75 -7.00 3.61
C THR A 26 -11.66 -7.93 2.40
N ASN A 27 -10.48 -8.48 2.12
CA ASN A 27 -10.17 -9.35 0.98
C ASN A 27 -10.31 -8.71 -0.41
N TYR A 28 -10.40 -7.37 -0.51
CA TYR A 28 -10.42 -6.67 -1.80
C TYR A 28 -9.38 -5.56 -1.85
N PHE A 29 -9.44 -4.59 -0.96
CA PHE A 29 -8.47 -3.49 -0.98
C PHE A 29 -8.36 -2.75 0.35
N ILE A 30 -7.26 -2.03 0.51
CA ILE A 30 -7.06 -1.03 1.56
C ILE A 30 -6.32 0.18 0.97
N GLN A 31 -6.81 1.37 1.30
CA GLN A 31 -6.32 2.66 0.84
C GLN A 31 -5.82 3.46 2.03
N TYR A 32 -4.63 4.05 1.90
CA TYR A 32 -3.99 4.87 2.91
C TYR A 32 -3.70 6.28 2.38
N LYS A 33 -3.69 7.27 3.26
CA LYS A 33 -3.26 8.63 2.98
C LYS A 33 -2.13 8.99 3.94
N TRP A 34 -0.96 9.37 3.42
CA TRP A 34 0.14 9.85 4.23
C TRP A 34 -0.26 11.12 4.98
N ASP A 35 0.18 11.26 6.23
CA ASP A 35 -0.15 12.42 7.06
C ASP A 35 0.43 13.73 6.50
N HIS A 36 1.50 13.65 5.70
CA HIS A 36 2.13 14.79 5.02
C HIS A 36 1.62 15.01 3.59
N ASP A 37 0.73 14.16 3.07
CA ASP A 37 0.22 14.27 1.71
C ASP A 37 -0.98 15.23 1.67
N ASP A 38 -0.71 16.47 1.30
CA ASP A 38 -1.72 17.53 1.13
C ASP A 38 -2.37 17.54 -0.27
N SER A 39 -2.05 16.56 -1.14
CA SER A 39 -2.60 16.51 -2.50
C SER A 39 -4.11 16.25 -2.51
N ALA A 40 -4.78 16.66 -3.59
CA ALA A 40 -6.19 16.38 -3.83
C ALA A 40 -6.50 14.90 -4.13
N ASN A 41 -5.47 14.04 -4.18
CA ASN A 41 -5.66 12.61 -4.39
C ASN A 41 -6.41 12.01 -3.20
N ARG A 42 -7.36 11.12 -3.52
CA ARG A 42 -8.22 10.48 -2.51
C ARG A 42 -7.42 9.65 -1.51
N PHE A 43 -6.33 9.04 -1.94
CA PHE A 43 -5.40 8.23 -1.16
C PHE A 43 -3.99 8.42 -1.73
N SER A 44 -2.97 8.15 -0.94
CA SER A 44 -1.56 8.21 -1.37
C SER A 44 -1.14 6.87 -1.99
N PHE A 45 -1.48 5.77 -1.34
CA PHE A 45 -1.25 4.43 -1.89
C PHE A 45 -2.38 3.44 -1.55
N GLU A 46 -2.50 2.40 -2.38
CA GLU A 46 -3.50 1.34 -2.28
C GLU A 46 -2.86 -0.05 -2.46
N PHE A 47 -3.26 -1.00 -1.62
CA PHE A 47 -3.14 -2.42 -1.93
C PHE A 47 -4.49 -2.96 -2.39
N ARG A 48 -4.51 -3.64 -3.53
CA ARG A 48 -5.69 -4.34 -4.05
C ARG A 48 -5.36 -5.79 -4.34
N ILE A 49 -6.25 -6.69 -3.92
CA ILE A 49 -6.19 -8.11 -4.22
C ILE A 49 -7.38 -8.44 -5.12
N ASP A 50 -7.08 -9.05 -6.25
CA ASP A 50 -8.06 -9.66 -7.15
C ASP A 50 -7.77 -11.16 -7.18
N VAL A 51 -8.81 -11.99 -7.09
CA VAL A 51 -8.69 -13.45 -7.19
C VAL A 51 -9.42 -13.87 -8.45
N ASP A 52 -8.75 -14.62 -9.32
CA ASP A 52 -9.39 -15.19 -10.50
C ASP A 52 -10.35 -16.29 -10.06
N ASP A 53 -11.64 -16.13 -10.39
CA ASP A 53 -12.70 -17.06 -9.95
C ASP A 53 -12.56 -18.47 -10.59
N LEU A 54 -11.81 -18.61 -11.69
CA LEU A 54 -11.64 -19.87 -12.41
C LEU A 54 -10.39 -20.63 -11.95
N THR A 55 -9.25 -19.96 -11.82
CA THR A 55 -7.97 -20.59 -11.44
C THR A 55 -7.70 -20.53 -9.95
N GLY A 56 -8.32 -19.58 -9.23
CA GLY A 56 -8.02 -19.27 -7.83
C GLY A 56 -6.72 -18.48 -7.66
N ASP A 57 -6.08 -18.03 -8.74
CA ASP A 57 -4.84 -17.26 -8.66
C ASP A 57 -5.11 -15.86 -8.10
N GLY A 58 -4.28 -15.44 -7.14
CA GLY A 58 -4.35 -14.11 -6.55
C GLY A 58 -3.39 -13.13 -7.23
N LEU A 59 -3.91 -11.97 -7.62
CA LEU A 59 -3.14 -10.81 -8.09
C LEU A 59 -3.12 -9.74 -7.00
N LEU A 60 -1.93 -9.34 -6.56
CA LEU A 60 -1.72 -8.16 -5.72
C LEU A 60 -1.29 -6.98 -6.61
N THR A 61 -2.09 -5.91 -6.61
CA THR A 61 -1.77 -4.64 -7.25
C THR A 61 -1.46 -3.59 -6.20
N VAL A 62 -0.34 -2.87 -6.38
CA VAL A 62 0.02 -1.70 -5.56
C VAL A 62 -0.09 -0.46 -6.44
N THR A 63 -0.87 0.53 -6.01
CA THR A 63 -0.94 1.86 -6.64
C THR A 63 -0.33 2.88 -5.70
N ASP A 64 0.58 3.71 -6.20
CA ASP A 64 1.25 4.78 -5.45
C ASP A 64 1.33 6.03 -6.32
N TYR A 65 1.13 7.20 -5.71
CA TYR A 65 1.23 8.50 -6.38
C TYR A 65 2.54 9.17 -5.96
N ILE A 66 3.48 9.22 -6.89
CA ILE A 66 4.86 9.65 -6.66
C ILE A 66 5.25 10.69 -7.69
N GLU A 67 6.24 11.51 -7.36
CA GLU A 67 6.81 12.43 -8.34
C GLU A 67 7.59 11.65 -9.42
N HIS A 68 7.67 12.21 -10.62
CA HIS A 68 8.22 11.50 -11.78
C HIS A 68 9.69 11.11 -11.58
N ASP A 69 10.47 11.91 -10.86
CA ASP A 69 11.87 11.63 -10.52
C ASP A 69 12.05 10.54 -9.45
N GLU A 70 11.00 10.24 -8.68
CA GLU A 70 11.00 9.19 -7.65
C GLU A 70 10.58 7.81 -8.18
N GLU A 71 10.09 7.72 -9.43
CA GLU A 71 9.51 6.48 -10.00
C GLU A 71 10.40 5.25 -9.87
N SER A 72 11.67 5.40 -10.22
CA SER A 72 12.64 4.30 -10.20
C SER A 72 12.89 3.79 -8.78
N GLU A 73 13.01 4.70 -7.82
CA GLU A 73 13.30 4.37 -6.43
C GLU A 73 12.10 3.67 -5.77
N MET A 74 10.92 4.28 -5.91
CA MET A 74 9.68 3.74 -5.32
C MET A 74 9.30 2.40 -5.93
N ARG A 75 9.53 2.20 -7.23
CA ARG A 75 9.35 0.88 -7.85
C ARG A 75 10.28 -0.17 -7.23
N SER A 76 11.56 0.15 -7.03
CA SER A 76 12.51 -0.76 -6.41
C SER A 76 12.11 -1.11 -4.97
N LEU A 77 11.70 -0.10 -4.19
CA LEU A 77 11.18 -0.29 -2.84
C LEU A 77 10.00 -1.26 -2.84
N TRP A 78 8.96 -0.98 -3.64
CA TRP A 78 7.76 -1.82 -3.68
C TRP A 78 8.05 -3.25 -4.13
N GLN A 79 8.92 -3.45 -5.11
CA GLN A 79 9.36 -4.79 -5.52
C GLN A 79 10.00 -5.55 -4.35
N SER A 80 10.90 -4.91 -3.60
CA SER A 80 11.53 -5.52 -2.42
C SER A 80 10.52 -5.87 -1.32
N GLN A 81 9.58 -4.96 -1.03
CA GLN A 81 8.54 -5.20 -0.02
C GLN A 81 7.60 -6.35 -0.42
N ILE A 82 7.17 -6.40 -1.68
CA ILE A 82 6.31 -7.46 -2.20
C ILE A 82 7.04 -8.81 -2.20
N MET A 83 8.31 -8.85 -2.61
CA MET A 83 9.10 -10.09 -2.54
C MET A 83 9.23 -10.59 -1.11
N THR A 84 9.43 -9.69 -0.15
CA THR A 84 9.50 -10.05 1.27
C THR A 84 8.16 -10.60 1.77
N LEU A 85 7.04 -9.98 1.38
CA LEU A 85 5.70 -10.47 1.67
C LEU A 85 5.48 -11.89 1.11
N LEU A 86 5.81 -12.12 -0.16
CA LEU A 86 5.65 -13.42 -0.83
C LEU A 86 6.49 -14.52 -0.14
N ARG A 87 7.72 -14.20 0.29
CA ARG A 87 8.55 -15.13 1.06
C ARG A 87 7.94 -15.45 2.43
N ALA A 88 7.40 -14.45 3.11
CA ALA A 88 6.81 -14.63 4.44
C ALA A 88 5.55 -15.51 4.42
N ILE A 89 4.76 -15.45 3.35
CA ILE A 89 3.56 -16.29 3.18
C ILE A 89 3.85 -17.69 2.62
N GLY A 90 5.13 -18.01 2.36
CA GLY A 90 5.58 -19.36 2.03
C GLY A 90 5.41 -19.77 0.57
N SER A 91 5.67 -18.85 -0.37
CA SER A 91 5.64 -19.04 -1.83
C SER A 91 5.88 -20.46 -2.34
#